data_AF-A0A7G9LRK1-F1
#
_entry.id   AF-A0A7G9LRK1-F1
#
_cell.length_a   1.000
_cell.length_b   1.000
_cell.length_c   1.000
_cell.angle_alpha   90.00
_cell.angle_beta   90.00
_cell.angle_gamma   90.00
#
_symmetry.space_group_name_H-M   'P 1'
#
loop_
_entity.id
_entity.type
_entity.pdbx_description
1 polymer ?
#
loop_
_entity_poly.entity_id
_entity_poly.type
_entity_poly.pdbx_seq_one_letter_code
_entity_poly.pdbx_strand_id
1 'polypeptide(L)'
;MKNNNNIKEKFKEIKSLILKNCSIEKNFIIDSSERKKENDSKRFKIKKLDLTNSTFEKDTKVKIQFCDVNDAIFYNTKFKDLADFYQSKFEKVNFERTDFEKISVFSESEFNCNLDFKYTKFLGKAIFRDTIVSGKFDLRNSIFDAEANFLDITSKSRKKYDEITNDYKFIGEPTDINVANRETARIIKNFYDNSNNIIEANRFYKLEMKKRMEEYNSLKKSDYRTFERLIFILHEWSSNHSQNWFLPFFWIVSLTFGYSLFACDFTNNSINNKIILDLIELTFDTTGVVTITFIINCIILAYLSYLILEKDNVIIHPILIYLLVSFYMLYVYFSSDLYLKSFANSLNPFSLMTGSEKITILGLCYKIAIAYLIYQLIVSIRQNTRRK
;
A
#
# COMPACT_ATOMS: atom_id res chain seq x y z
N MET A 1 -24.19 -28.28 -32.36
CA MET A 1 -23.83 -28.83 -33.69
C MET A 1 -23.04 -30.11 -33.48
N LYS A 2 -23.42 -31.18 -34.19
CA LYS A 2 -22.86 -32.53 -34.06
C LYS A 2 -21.36 -32.58 -34.42
N ASN A 3 -20.68 -33.48 -33.70
CA ASN A 3 -19.33 -33.99 -33.86
C ASN A 3 -18.84 -34.00 -35.33
N ASN A 4 -17.86 -33.16 -35.65
CA ASN A 4 -17.07 -33.27 -36.87
C ASN A 4 -15.61 -32.93 -36.52
N ASN A 5 -14.79 -33.96 -36.44
CA ASN A 5 -13.35 -33.94 -36.10
C ASN A 5 -12.46 -33.25 -37.17
N ASN A 6 -13.02 -32.34 -37.98
CA ASN A 6 -12.31 -31.59 -39.03
C ASN A 6 -12.46 -30.05 -38.91
N ILE A 7 -12.93 -29.52 -37.76
CA ILE A 7 -12.98 -28.07 -37.48
C ILE A 7 -11.79 -27.64 -36.58
N LYS A 8 -10.66 -28.36 -36.60
CA LYS A 8 -9.52 -28.01 -35.72
C LYS A 8 -8.73 -26.76 -36.15
N GLU A 9 -8.92 -26.25 -37.38
CA GLU A 9 -8.11 -25.12 -37.89
C GLU A 9 -8.87 -23.87 -38.37
N LYS A 10 -10.21 -23.86 -38.46
CA LYS A 10 -10.87 -22.82 -39.28
C LYS A 10 -11.16 -21.49 -38.60
N PHE A 11 -11.29 -21.43 -37.28
CA PHE A 11 -11.63 -20.18 -36.60
C PHE A 11 -10.53 -19.78 -35.61
N LYS A 12 -9.87 -18.66 -35.93
CA LYS A 12 -8.90 -17.99 -35.06
C LYS A 12 -9.53 -16.83 -34.27
N GLU A 13 -10.74 -16.42 -34.66
CA GLU A 13 -11.38 -15.21 -34.15
C GLU A 13 -12.90 -15.33 -34.14
N ILE A 14 -13.55 -14.84 -33.07
CA ILE A 14 -14.97 -14.47 -33.03
C ILE A 14 -15.06 -12.94 -33.17
N LYS A 15 -15.69 -12.47 -34.26
CA LYS A 15 -15.90 -11.02 -34.46
C LYS A 15 -16.89 -10.44 -33.45
N SER A 16 -17.96 -11.17 -33.14
CA SER A 16 -18.98 -10.76 -32.18
C SER A 16 -19.80 -11.96 -31.75
N LEU A 17 -20.06 -12.09 -30.44
CA LEU A 17 -21.01 -13.03 -29.86
C LEU A 17 -21.85 -12.29 -28.82
N ILE A 18 -23.16 -12.21 -29.04
CA ILE A 18 -24.08 -11.42 -28.23
C ILE A 18 -25.23 -12.32 -27.78
N LEU A 19 -25.35 -12.54 -26.48
CA LEU A 19 -26.40 -13.31 -25.84
C LEU A 19 -26.94 -12.47 -24.67
N LYS A 20 -27.92 -11.61 -24.93
CA LYS A 20 -28.51 -10.71 -23.93
C LYS A 20 -29.84 -11.24 -23.43
N ASN A 21 -30.09 -11.08 -22.13
CA ASN A 21 -31.34 -11.50 -21.50
C ASN A 21 -31.66 -12.99 -21.78
N CYS A 22 -30.63 -13.83 -21.84
CA CYS A 22 -30.75 -15.25 -22.12
C CYS A 22 -30.69 -16.08 -20.85
N SER A 23 -31.41 -17.20 -20.81
CA SER A 23 -31.15 -18.31 -19.90
C SER A 23 -30.39 -19.40 -20.64
N ILE A 24 -29.27 -19.86 -20.10
CA ILE A 24 -28.36 -20.80 -20.74
C ILE A 24 -28.20 -22.02 -19.83
N GLU A 25 -28.66 -23.17 -20.32
CA GLU A 25 -28.76 -24.43 -19.55
C GLU A 25 -27.70 -25.48 -19.92
N LYS A 26 -26.77 -25.10 -20.81
CA LYS A 26 -25.67 -25.96 -21.25
C LYS A 26 -24.36 -25.21 -21.18
N ASN A 27 -23.29 -25.96 -20.93
CA ASN A 27 -21.94 -25.43 -20.81
C ASN A 27 -21.59 -24.47 -21.96
N PHE A 28 -21.06 -23.31 -21.60
CA PHE A 28 -20.57 -22.30 -22.52
C PHE A 28 -19.04 -22.33 -22.48
N ILE A 29 -18.41 -22.91 -23.50
CA ILE A 29 -16.98 -23.18 -23.50
C ILE A 29 -16.34 -22.54 -24.73
N ILE A 30 -15.41 -21.63 -24.47
CA ILE A 30 -14.42 -21.10 -25.39
C ILE A 30 -13.06 -21.32 -24.73
N ASP A 31 -12.36 -22.38 -25.16
CA ASP A 31 -11.09 -22.80 -24.59
C ASP A 31 -10.06 -22.97 -25.72
N SER A 32 -8.92 -22.29 -25.59
CA SER A 32 -7.77 -22.43 -26.50
C SER A 32 -6.50 -22.95 -25.81
N SER A 33 -6.66 -23.76 -24.76
CA SER A 33 -5.58 -24.46 -24.05
C SER A 33 -4.66 -25.27 -24.97
N GLU A 34 -5.17 -25.91 -26.02
CA GLU A 34 -4.35 -26.65 -26.99
C GLU A 34 -3.32 -25.75 -27.72
N ARG A 35 -3.55 -24.44 -27.73
CA ARG A 35 -2.67 -23.43 -28.37
C ARG A 35 -1.64 -22.83 -27.40
N LYS A 36 -1.52 -23.37 -26.17
CA LYS A 36 -0.62 -22.92 -25.08
C LYS A 36 0.86 -22.82 -25.45
N LYS A 37 1.35 -23.67 -26.37
CA LYS A 37 2.79 -23.88 -26.58
C LYS A 37 3.47 -22.87 -27.50
N GLU A 38 2.73 -21.90 -28.05
CA GLU A 38 3.08 -21.43 -29.37
C GLU A 38 2.79 -19.93 -29.56
N ASN A 39 3.49 -19.08 -28.82
CA ASN A 39 3.40 -17.61 -28.89
C ASN A 39 2.01 -17.00 -28.57
N ASP A 40 2.00 -15.83 -27.93
CA ASP A 40 0.77 -15.04 -27.71
C ASP A 40 -0.01 -14.77 -29.02
N SER A 41 0.65 -14.84 -30.18
CA SER A 41 0.04 -14.65 -31.49
C SER A 41 -0.95 -15.75 -31.94
N LYS A 42 -1.00 -16.91 -31.27
CA LYS A 42 -1.89 -18.03 -31.63
C LYS A 42 -3.10 -18.20 -30.71
N ARG A 43 -3.26 -17.35 -29.69
CA ARG A 43 -4.44 -17.32 -28.82
C ARG A 43 -5.72 -17.07 -29.61
N PHE A 44 -6.84 -17.63 -29.14
CA PHE A 44 -8.14 -17.43 -29.78
C PHE A 44 -8.65 -16.02 -29.48
N LYS A 45 -9.00 -15.26 -30.52
CA LYS A 45 -9.38 -13.85 -30.39
C LYS A 45 -10.89 -13.67 -30.33
N ILE A 46 -11.39 -12.81 -29.46
CA ILE A 46 -12.80 -12.42 -29.39
C ILE A 46 -12.87 -10.90 -29.44
N LYS A 47 -13.36 -10.35 -30.55
CA LYS A 47 -13.50 -8.89 -30.69
C LYS A 47 -14.59 -8.31 -29.79
N LYS A 48 -15.72 -9.03 -29.65
CA LYS A 48 -16.82 -8.62 -28.78
C LYS A 48 -17.55 -9.83 -28.21
N LEU A 49 -17.72 -9.84 -26.89
CA LEU A 49 -18.54 -10.78 -26.15
C LEU A 49 -19.50 -10.00 -25.26
N ASP A 50 -20.80 -10.18 -25.43
CA ASP A 50 -21.80 -9.46 -24.65
C ASP A 50 -22.83 -10.44 -24.11
N LEU A 51 -22.77 -10.67 -22.80
CA LEU A 51 -23.62 -11.58 -22.03
C LEU A 51 -24.56 -10.83 -21.07
N THR A 52 -24.81 -9.55 -21.34
CA THR A 52 -25.58 -8.64 -20.48
C THR A 52 -26.94 -9.25 -20.08
N ASN A 53 -27.28 -9.16 -18.79
CA ASN A 53 -28.54 -9.66 -18.23
C ASN A 53 -28.82 -11.16 -18.44
N SER A 54 -27.80 -11.96 -18.76
CA SER A 54 -27.98 -13.40 -18.99
C SER A 54 -27.71 -14.22 -17.74
N THR A 55 -28.36 -15.37 -17.63
CA THR A 55 -28.18 -16.33 -16.54
C THR A 55 -27.66 -17.65 -17.09
N PHE A 56 -26.52 -18.10 -16.57
CA PHE A 56 -26.00 -19.44 -16.75
C PHE A 56 -26.50 -20.29 -15.60
N GLU A 57 -27.41 -21.21 -15.91
CA GLU A 57 -28.17 -21.98 -14.93
C GLU A 57 -27.29 -22.95 -14.13
N LYS A 58 -27.87 -23.57 -13.10
CA LYS A 58 -27.15 -24.58 -12.31
C LYS A 58 -26.60 -25.69 -13.22
N ASP A 59 -25.45 -26.25 -12.84
CA ASP A 59 -24.73 -27.26 -13.61
C ASP A 59 -24.26 -26.81 -15.01
N THR A 60 -24.31 -25.49 -15.29
CA THR A 60 -23.77 -24.86 -16.50
C THR A 60 -22.44 -24.20 -16.21
N LYS A 61 -21.36 -24.78 -16.74
CA LYS A 61 -20.02 -24.22 -16.62
C LYS A 61 -19.75 -23.21 -17.73
N VAL A 62 -19.22 -22.07 -17.36
CA VAL A 62 -18.69 -21.06 -18.29
C VAL A 62 -17.17 -21.13 -18.25
N LYS A 63 -16.55 -21.37 -19.41
CA LYS A 63 -15.10 -21.39 -19.58
C LYS A 63 -14.74 -20.48 -20.74
N ILE A 64 -14.01 -19.41 -20.45
CA ILE A 64 -13.41 -18.49 -21.43
C ILE A 64 -11.93 -18.45 -21.07
N GLN A 65 -11.22 -19.50 -21.49
CA GLN A 65 -9.85 -19.76 -21.06
C GLN A 65 -8.88 -19.54 -22.22
N PHE A 66 -7.70 -19.02 -21.93
CA PHE A 66 -6.63 -18.81 -22.92
C PHE A 66 -6.98 -17.89 -24.09
N CYS A 67 -7.98 -17.01 -23.92
CA CYS A 67 -8.50 -16.17 -24.99
C CYS A 67 -7.93 -14.75 -24.92
N ASP A 68 -7.81 -14.07 -26.06
CA ASP A 68 -7.61 -12.62 -26.12
C ASP A 68 -8.95 -11.96 -26.46
N VAL A 69 -9.49 -11.17 -25.52
CA VAL A 69 -10.82 -10.58 -25.63
C VAL A 69 -10.73 -9.06 -25.67
N ASN A 70 -11.16 -8.45 -26.77
CA ASN A 70 -11.06 -7.00 -26.93
C ASN A 70 -12.13 -6.25 -26.12
N ASP A 71 -13.36 -6.78 -26.09
CA ASP A 71 -14.49 -6.15 -25.40
C ASP A 71 -15.43 -7.22 -24.84
N ALA A 72 -15.55 -7.30 -23.53
CA ALA A 72 -16.41 -8.24 -22.82
C ALA A 72 -17.38 -7.53 -21.88
N ILE A 73 -18.67 -7.83 -21.98
CA ILE A 73 -19.71 -7.24 -21.13
C ILE A 73 -20.45 -8.36 -20.43
N PHE A 74 -20.28 -8.44 -19.12
CA PHE A 74 -20.98 -9.37 -18.22
C PHE A 74 -21.92 -8.60 -17.26
N TYR A 75 -22.35 -7.40 -17.65
CA TYR A 75 -23.19 -6.55 -16.80
C TYR A 75 -24.47 -7.29 -16.38
N ASN A 76 -24.71 -7.35 -15.07
CA ASN A 76 -25.89 -8.02 -14.49
C ASN A 76 -26.06 -9.48 -14.97
N THR A 77 -24.95 -10.17 -15.25
CA THR A 77 -24.92 -11.60 -15.60
C THR A 77 -24.90 -12.45 -14.32
N LYS A 78 -25.48 -13.65 -14.37
CA LYS A 78 -25.42 -14.61 -13.26
C LYS A 78 -24.75 -15.91 -13.69
N PHE A 79 -23.74 -16.32 -12.95
CA PHE A 79 -23.06 -17.61 -13.10
C PHE A 79 -23.38 -18.48 -11.88
N LYS A 80 -24.34 -19.42 -12.04
CA LYS A 80 -24.80 -20.28 -10.94
C LYS A 80 -23.86 -21.44 -10.63
N ASP A 81 -22.85 -21.65 -11.46
CA ASP A 81 -21.82 -22.68 -11.29
C ASP A 81 -20.41 -22.09 -11.54
N LEU A 82 -19.49 -22.85 -12.12
CA LEU A 82 -18.15 -22.38 -12.50
C LEU A 82 -18.19 -21.28 -13.56
N ALA A 83 -17.54 -20.15 -13.29
CA ALA A 83 -17.15 -19.14 -14.28
C ALA A 83 -15.62 -19.03 -14.32
N ASP A 84 -15.02 -19.50 -15.40
CA ASP A 84 -13.58 -19.69 -15.50
C ASP A 84 -12.99 -18.86 -16.65
N PHE A 85 -12.21 -17.85 -16.28
CA PHE A 85 -11.53 -16.92 -17.17
C PHE A 85 -10.01 -17.14 -17.22
N TYR A 86 -9.55 -18.32 -16.80
CA TYR A 86 -8.13 -18.66 -16.60
C TYR A 86 -7.25 -18.31 -17.81
N GLN A 87 -6.13 -17.64 -17.55
CA GLN A 87 -5.12 -17.25 -18.55
C GLN A 87 -5.66 -16.48 -19.77
N SER A 88 -6.82 -15.84 -19.66
CA SER A 88 -7.38 -14.97 -20.69
C SER A 88 -6.97 -13.50 -20.51
N LYS A 89 -6.85 -12.78 -21.63
CA LYS A 89 -6.55 -11.35 -21.69
C LYS A 89 -7.78 -10.55 -22.05
N PHE A 90 -7.98 -9.41 -21.40
CA PHE A 90 -9.11 -8.51 -21.63
C PHE A 90 -8.65 -7.07 -21.85
N GLU A 91 -8.87 -6.54 -23.05
CA GLU A 91 -8.60 -5.12 -23.35
C GLU A 91 -9.71 -4.21 -22.81
N LYS A 92 -10.94 -4.73 -22.66
CA LYS A 92 -12.05 -4.10 -21.95
C LYS A 92 -12.94 -5.19 -21.36
N VAL A 93 -13.33 -5.02 -20.10
CA VAL A 93 -14.31 -5.90 -19.46
C VAL A 93 -15.18 -5.14 -18.45
N ASN A 94 -16.44 -5.54 -18.32
CA ASN A 94 -17.34 -5.05 -17.29
C ASN A 94 -18.02 -6.22 -16.55
N PHE A 95 -17.79 -6.33 -15.24
CA PHE A 95 -18.44 -7.31 -14.35
C PHE A 95 -19.41 -6.67 -13.34
N GLU A 96 -19.73 -5.38 -13.49
CA GLU A 96 -20.65 -4.68 -12.60
C GLU A 96 -21.98 -5.42 -12.47
N ARG A 97 -22.44 -5.61 -11.22
CA ARG A 97 -23.66 -6.34 -10.86
C ARG A 97 -23.68 -7.83 -11.25
N THR A 98 -22.53 -8.42 -11.55
CA THR A 98 -22.45 -9.87 -11.82
C THR A 98 -22.59 -10.68 -10.52
N ASP A 99 -23.31 -11.80 -10.57
CA ASP A 99 -23.36 -12.76 -9.46
C ASP A 99 -22.57 -14.03 -9.83
N PHE A 100 -21.57 -14.39 -9.02
CA PHE A 100 -20.82 -15.65 -9.08
C PHE A 100 -21.23 -16.53 -7.90
N GLU A 101 -22.08 -17.54 -8.12
CA GLU A 101 -22.69 -18.29 -7.02
C GLU A 101 -21.79 -19.41 -6.46
N LYS A 102 -20.92 -20.03 -7.28
CA LYS A 102 -20.05 -21.15 -6.83
C LYS A 102 -18.55 -20.87 -6.92
N ILE A 103 -17.97 -20.85 -8.12
CA ILE A 103 -16.52 -20.66 -8.27
C ILE A 103 -16.28 -19.70 -9.42
N SER A 104 -15.52 -18.64 -9.17
CA SER A 104 -15.01 -17.76 -10.21
C SER A 104 -13.49 -17.80 -10.25
N VAL A 105 -12.94 -18.05 -11.44
CA VAL A 105 -11.49 -18.18 -11.67
C VAL A 105 -11.03 -17.08 -12.60
N PHE A 106 -10.16 -16.21 -12.09
CA PHE A 106 -9.46 -15.15 -12.83
C PHE A 106 -7.94 -15.37 -12.78
N SER A 107 -7.52 -16.58 -12.38
CA SER A 107 -6.12 -16.89 -12.18
C SER A 107 -5.31 -16.68 -13.46
N GLU A 108 -4.19 -15.99 -13.33
CA GLU A 108 -3.27 -15.69 -14.41
C GLU A 108 -3.90 -14.94 -15.61
N SER A 109 -5.09 -14.35 -15.41
CA SER A 109 -5.74 -13.49 -16.40
C SER A 109 -5.07 -12.11 -16.44
N GLU A 110 -5.10 -11.46 -17.60
CA GLU A 110 -4.52 -10.13 -17.82
C GLU A 110 -5.63 -9.13 -18.17
N PHE A 111 -5.81 -8.12 -17.34
CA PHE A 111 -6.77 -7.04 -17.56
C PHE A 111 -6.04 -5.77 -17.97
N ASN A 112 -6.04 -5.51 -19.28
CA ASN A 112 -5.47 -4.32 -19.92
C ASN A 112 -6.41 -3.11 -19.87
N CYS A 113 -7.19 -3.02 -18.79
CA CYS A 113 -8.24 -2.04 -18.59
C CYS A 113 -8.49 -1.78 -17.10
N ASN A 114 -9.40 -0.86 -16.82
CA ASN A 114 -10.01 -0.77 -15.50
C ASN A 114 -10.89 -2.01 -15.28
N LEU A 115 -10.67 -2.71 -14.17
CA LEU A 115 -11.38 -3.91 -13.78
C LEU A 115 -12.46 -3.54 -12.75
N ASP A 116 -13.71 -3.50 -13.20
CA ASP A 116 -14.86 -3.05 -12.41
C ASP A 116 -15.74 -4.23 -11.96
N PHE A 117 -15.80 -4.45 -10.64
CA PHE A 117 -16.68 -5.40 -9.96
C PHE A 117 -17.62 -4.69 -8.97
N LYS A 118 -18.02 -3.45 -9.27
CA LYS A 118 -19.01 -2.74 -8.46
C LYS A 118 -20.30 -3.55 -8.34
N TYR A 119 -20.80 -3.68 -7.12
CA TYR A 119 -22.03 -4.43 -6.81
C TYR A 119 -22.00 -5.92 -7.24
N THR A 120 -20.83 -6.48 -7.52
CA THR A 120 -20.67 -7.91 -7.84
C THR A 120 -20.80 -8.74 -6.56
N LYS A 121 -21.43 -9.90 -6.66
CA LYS A 121 -21.48 -10.88 -5.57
C LYS A 121 -20.61 -12.08 -5.91
N PHE A 122 -19.70 -12.41 -5.01
CA PHE A 122 -18.93 -13.65 -5.00
C PHE A 122 -19.45 -14.49 -3.83
N LEU A 123 -20.50 -15.28 -4.09
CA LEU A 123 -21.13 -16.11 -3.04
C LEU A 123 -20.33 -17.37 -2.74
N GLY A 124 -19.54 -17.82 -3.72
CA GLY A 124 -18.56 -18.88 -3.54
C GLY A 124 -17.13 -18.41 -3.83
N LYS A 125 -16.20 -19.35 -4.00
CA LYS A 125 -14.76 -19.05 -4.03
C LYS A 125 -14.39 -18.21 -5.25
N ALA A 126 -13.71 -17.08 -5.02
CA ALA A 126 -13.16 -16.24 -6.08
C ALA A 126 -11.63 -16.34 -6.10
N ILE A 127 -11.03 -16.57 -7.27
CA ILE A 127 -9.60 -16.84 -7.39
C ILE A 127 -8.96 -15.83 -8.36
N PHE A 128 -8.24 -14.85 -7.81
CA PHE A 128 -7.47 -13.82 -8.51
C PHE A 128 -5.95 -14.05 -8.43
N ARG A 129 -5.55 -15.32 -8.26
CA ARG A 129 -4.14 -15.68 -8.12
C ARG A 129 -3.35 -15.30 -9.37
N ASP A 130 -2.23 -14.60 -9.23
CA ASP A 130 -1.36 -14.17 -10.34
C ASP A 130 -2.10 -13.33 -11.41
N THR A 131 -3.24 -12.72 -11.06
CA THR A 131 -3.98 -11.83 -11.96
C THR A 131 -3.19 -10.54 -12.20
N ILE A 132 -3.13 -10.10 -13.45
CA ILE A 132 -2.51 -8.82 -13.83
C ILE A 132 -3.60 -7.79 -14.06
N VAL A 133 -3.54 -6.65 -13.37
CA VAL A 133 -4.46 -5.52 -13.57
C VAL A 133 -3.66 -4.25 -13.86
N SER A 134 -3.59 -3.85 -15.12
CA SER A 134 -2.81 -2.66 -15.50
C SER A 134 -3.57 -1.35 -15.29
N GLY A 135 -4.91 -1.39 -15.29
CA GLY A 135 -5.77 -0.26 -14.96
C GLY A 135 -6.17 -0.19 -13.49
N LYS A 136 -7.26 0.54 -13.20
CA LYS A 136 -7.84 0.64 -11.86
C LYS A 136 -8.62 -0.62 -11.51
N PHE A 137 -8.42 -1.16 -10.31
CA PHE A 137 -9.21 -2.26 -9.75
C PHE A 137 -10.29 -1.73 -8.80
N ASP A 138 -11.56 -2.01 -9.07
CA ASP A 138 -12.70 -1.56 -8.26
C ASP A 138 -13.54 -2.74 -7.74
N LEU A 139 -13.56 -2.90 -6.42
CA LEU A 139 -14.36 -3.88 -5.68
C LEU A 139 -15.43 -3.20 -4.80
N ARG A 140 -15.76 -1.92 -5.05
CA ARG A 140 -16.69 -1.15 -4.21
C ARG A 140 -18.07 -1.81 -4.15
N ASN A 141 -18.61 -1.93 -2.94
CA ASN A 141 -19.89 -2.59 -2.70
C ASN A 141 -19.97 -4.03 -3.24
N SER A 142 -18.83 -4.68 -3.48
CA SER A 142 -18.82 -6.11 -3.77
C SER A 142 -19.05 -6.91 -2.50
N ILE A 143 -19.68 -8.08 -2.63
CA ILE A 143 -19.96 -8.98 -1.51
C ILE A 143 -19.17 -10.26 -1.72
N PHE A 144 -18.44 -10.70 -0.68
CA PHE A 144 -17.75 -11.97 -0.65
C PHE A 144 -18.28 -12.80 0.52
N ASP A 145 -19.08 -13.84 0.24
CA ASP A 145 -19.57 -14.77 1.28
C ASP A 145 -18.59 -15.91 1.54
N ALA A 146 -17.67 -16.15 0.61
CA ALA A 146 -16.59 -17.13 0.71
C ALA A 146 -15.22 -16.48 0.47
N GLU A 147 -14.16 -17.29 0.58
CA GLU A 147 -12.78 -16.85 0.41
C GLU A 147 -12.52 -16.26 -0.98
N ALA A 148 -11.89 -15.09 -1.00
CA ALA A 148 -11.34 -14.46 -2.20
C ALA A 148 -9.81 -14.53 -2.16
N ASN A 149 -9.21 -15.27 -3.08
CA ASN A 149 -7.77 -15.46 -3.14
C ASN A 149 -7.12 -14.42 -4.06
N PHE A 150 -6.34 -13.50 -3.49
CA PHE A 150 -5.62 -12.44 -4.22
C PHE A 150 -4.10 -12.64 -4.29
N LEU A 151 -3.60 -13.86 -4.03
CA LEU A 151 -2.16 -14.16 -4.03
C LEU A 151 -1.51 -13.67 -5.33
N ASP A 152 -0.39 -12.96 -5.20
CA ASP A 152 0.45 -12.54 -6.32
C ASP A 152 -0.24 -11.62 -7.36
N ILE A 153 -1.38 -11.01 -7.01
CA ILE A 153 -2.01 -9.98 -7.84
C ILE A 153 -1.03 -8.81 -8.07
N THR A 154 -0.90 -8.38 -9.32
CA THR A 154 0.17 -7.46 -9.76
C THR A 154 -0.31 -6.51 -10.85
N SER A 155 0.34 -5.35 -11.00
CA SER A 155 0.03 -4.41 -12.09
C SER A 155 0.67 -4.76 -13.43
N LYS A 156 1.73 -5.57 -13.42
CA LYS A 156 2.48 -5.94 -14.62
C LYS A 156 2.84 -7.41 -14.61
N SER A 157 2.96 -7.99 -15.80
CA SER A 157 3.43 -9.37 -15.97
C SER A 157 4.79 -9.56 -15.31
N ARG A 158 4.91 -10.64 -14.55
CA ARG A 158 6.15 -11.12 -13.94
C ARG A 158 6.69 -12.36 -14.64
N LYS A 159 6.16 -12.71 -15.80
CA LYS A 159 6.60 -13.87 -16.57
C LYS A 159 7.59 -13.42 -17.62
N LYS A 160 8.83 -13.90 -17.52
CA LYS A 160 9.85 -13.72 -18.54
C LYS A 160 10.14 -15.05 -19.20
N TYR A 161 10.15 -15.07 -20.53
CA TYR A 161 10.55 -16.24 -21.27
C TYR A 161 12.02 -16.56 -20.99
N ASP A 162 12.29 -17.79 -20.58
CA ASP A 162 13.62 -18.32 -20.40
C ASP A 162 13.92 -19.30 -21.54
N GLU A 163 14.86 -18.91 -22.39
CA GLU A 163 15.31 -19.68 -23.54
C GLU A 163 15.93 -21.02 -23.13
N ILE A 164 16.53 -21.10 -21.94
CA ILE A 164 17.21 -22.31 -21.46
C ILE A 164 16.19 -23.38 -21.10
N THR A 165 15.12 -23.01 -20.39
CA THR A 165 14.06 -23.96 -20.00
C THR A 165 12.96 -24.07 -21.05
N ASN A 166 13.01 -23.24 -22.11
CA ASN A 166 11.96 -23.10 -23.11
C ASN A 166 10.58 -22.91 -22.47
N ASP A 167 10.54 -22.09 -21.41
CA ASP A 167 9.36 -21.84 -20.57
C ASP A 167 9.43 -20.45 -19.92
N TYR A 168 8.31 -19.96 -19.40
CA TYR A 168 8.24 -18.70 -18.67
C TYR A 168 8.59 -18.89 -17.20
N LYS A 169 9.53 -18.07 -16.71
CA LYS A 169 9.87 -17.99 -15.28
C LYS A 169 9.26 -16.75 -14.64
N PHE A 170 8.84 -16.89 -13.39
CA PHE A 170 8.45 -15.75 -12.57
C PHE A 170 9.68 -14.95 -12.15
N ILE A 171 9.64 -13.65 -12.36
CA ILE A 171 10.71 -12.70 -12.04
C ILE A 171 10.19 -11.61 -11.11
N GLY A 172 10.92 -11.39 -10.01
CA GLY A 172 10.64 -10.33 -9.05
C GLY A 172 9.35 -10.49 -8.24
N GLU A 173 9.17 -9.58 -7.30
CA GLU A 173 7.98 -9.48 -6.45
C GLU A 173 6.79 -8.86 -7.20
N PRO A 174 5.53 -9.14 -6.81
CA PRO A 174 4.35 -8.49 -7.38
C PRO A 174 4.41 -6.97 -7.23
N THR A 175 4.06 -6.25 -8.29
CA THR A 175 4.06 -4.78 -8.30
C THR A 175 2.71 -4.24 -7.82
N ASP A 176 2.73 -3.09 -7.15
CA ASP A 176 1.51 -2.43 -6.66
C ASP A 176 0.49 -2.23 -7.78
N ILE A 177 -0.74 -2.69 -7.53
CA ILE A 177 -1.90 -2.41 -8.39
C ILE A 177 -2.48 -1.04 -8.11
N ASN A 178 -3.14 -0.45 -9.10
CA ASN A 178 -3.89 0.79 -8.91
C ASN A 178 -5.28 0.48 -8.37
N VAL A 179 -5.48 0.57 -7.06
CA VAL A 179 -6.82 0.44 -6.47
C VAL A 179 -7.68 1.68 -6.76
N ALA A 180 -8.93 1.48 -7.15
CA ALA A 180 -9.85 2.58 -7.45
C ALA A 180 -10.24 3.38 -6.19
N ASN A 181 -10.31 2.70 -5.04
CA ASN A 181 -10.79 3.28 -3.78
C ASN A 181 -10.24 2.52 -2.55
N ARG A 182 -10.49 3.09 -1.37
CA ARG A 182 -10.04 2.55 -0.08
C ARG A 182 -10.63 1.17 0.22
N GLU A 183 -11.88 0.92 -0.16
CA GLU A 183 -12.56 -0.35 0.09
C GLU A 183 -11.89 -1.50 -0.66
N THR A 184 -11.53 -1.32 -1.94
CA THR A 184 -10.75 -2.30 -2.71
C THR A 184 -9.46 -2.68 -1.98
N ALA A 185 -8.69 -1.69 -1.50
CA ALA A 185 -7.44 -1.95 -0.79
C ALA A 185 -7.68 -2.75 0.49
N ARG A 186 -8.71 -2.40 1.25
CA ARG A 186 -9.08 -3.06 2.50
C ARG A 186 -9.53 -4.51 2.30
N ILE A 187 -10.29 -4.79 1.24
CA ILE A 187 -10.73 -6.16 0.91
C ILE A 187 -9.51 -7.06 0.65
N ILE A 188 -8.57 -6.59 -0.18
CA ILE A 188 -7.37 -7.37 -0.52
C ILE A 188 -6.43 -7.51 0.69
N LYS A 189 -6.24 -6.44 1.46
CA LYS A 189 -5.48 -6.47 2.71
C LYS A 189 -6.02 -7.53 3.67
N ASN A 190 -7.35 -7.57 3.87
CA ASN A 190 -7.99 -8.52 4.77
C ASN A 190 -7.72 -9.99 4.37
N PHE A 191 -7.65 -10.29 3.07
CA PHE A 191 -7.24 -11.62 2.59
C PHE A 191 -5.82 -11.99 3.06
N TYR A 192 -4.86 -11.08 2.90
CA TYR A 192 -3.48 -11.31 3.32
C TYR A 192 -3.33 -11.39 4.85
N ASP A 193 -4.02 -10.52 5.59
CA ASP A 193 -4.07 -10.56 7.06
C ASP A 193 -4.59 -11.91 7.57
N ASN A 194 -5.70 -12.42 6.99
CA ASN A 194 -6.27 -13.72 7.34
C ASN A 194 -5.35 -14.90 6.99
N SER A 195 -4.51 -14.73 5.97
CA SER A 195 -3.49 -15.71 5.56
C SER A 195 -2.18 -15.60 6.36
N ASN A 196 -2.11 -14.70 7.35
CA ASN A 196 -0.88 -14.33 8.08
C ASN A 196 0.26 -13.83 7.19
N ASN A 197 -0.02 -13.39 5.96
CA ASN A 197 0.98 -12.80 5.08
C ASN A 197 1.09 -11.29 5.33
N ILE A 198 1.82 -10.95 6.38
CA ILE A 198 1.90 -9.58 6.91
C ILE A 198 2.61 -8.63 5.95
N ILE A 199 3.61 -9.11 5.20
CA ILE A 199 4.37 -8.30 4.26
C ILE A 199 3.44 -7.79 3.15
N GLU A 200 2.67 -8.69 2.55
CA GLU A 200 1.71 -8.32 1.51
C GLU A 200 0.54 -7.51 2.07
N ALA A 201 0.05 -7.83 3.27
CA ALA A 201 -0.97 -7.02 3.94
C ALA A 201 -0.52 -5.56 4.15
N ASN A 202 0.73 -5.35 4.56
CA ASN A 202 1.33 -4.00 4.70
C ASN A 202 1.38 -3.26 3.36
N ARG A 203 1.67 -3.97 2.26
CA ARG A 203 1.64 -3.40 0.90
C ARG A 203 0.27 -2.81 0.56
N PHE A 204 -0.82 -3.55 0.84
CA PHE A 204 -2.18 -3.05 0.59
C PHE A 204 -2.67 -2.03 1.62
N TYR A 205 -2.18 -2.09 2.85
CA TYR A 205 -2.43 -1.04 3.84
C TYR A 205 -1.85 0.32 3.41
N LYS A 206 -0.65 0.35 2.80
CA LYS A 206 -0.09 1.58 2.19
C LYS A 206 -1.03 2.17 1.14
N LEU A 207 -1.62 1.33 0.30
CA LEU A 207 -2.59 1.75 -0.73
C LEU A 207 -3.91 2.26 -0.10
N GLU A 208 -4.40 1.58 0.95
CA GLU A 208 -5.56 2.00 1.74
C GLU A 208 -5.38 3.41 2.31
N MET A 209 -4.21 3.69 2.93
CA MET A 209 -3.90 5.00 3.49
C MET A 209 -3.78 6.08 2.41
N LYS A 210 -3.20 5.76 1.25
CA LYS A 210 -3.15 6.70 0.11
C LYS A 210 -4.56 7.11 -0.34
N LYS A 211 -5.46 6.14 -0.49
CA LYS A 211 -6.86 6.43 -0.87
C LYS A 211 -7.61 7.19 0.22
N ARG A 212 -7.32 6.93 1.49
CA ARG A 212 -7.87 7.72 2.60
C ARG A 212 -7.41 9.18 2.57
N MET A 213 -6.16 9.44 2.22
CA MET A 213 -5.67 10.83 2.04
C MET A 213 -6.36 11.53 0.86
N GLU A 214 -6.56 10.83 -0.26
CA GLU A 214 -7.32 11.35 -1.42
C GLU A 214 -8.76 11.73 -1.01
N GLU A 215 -9.44 10.90 -0.22
CA GLU A 215 -10.76 11.20 0.36
C GLU A 215 -10.71 12.50 1.20
N TYR A 216 -9.73 12.64 2.09
CA TYR A 216 -9.57 13.84 2.92
C TYR A 216 -9.25 15.11 2.11
N ASN A 217 -8.46 15.00 1.05
CA ASN A 217 -8.13 16.13 0.17
C ASN A 217 -9.33 16.60 -0.64
N SER A 218 -10.32 15.72 -0.87
CA SER A 218 -11.58 16.06 -1.54
C SER A 218 -12.63 16.72 -0.63
N LEU A 219 -12.38 16.81 0.68
CA LEU A 219 -13.33 17.41 1.63
C LEU A 219 -13.46 18.93 1.46
N LYS A 220 -14.67 19.45 1.74
CA LYS A 220 -14.91 20.91 1.86
C LYS A 220 -14.27 21.43 3.16
N LYS A 221 -13.79 22.68 3.15
CA LYS A 221 -13.07 23.30 4.29
C LYS A 221 -13.84 23.33 5.62
N SER A 222 -15.17 23.33 5.59
CA SER A 222 -16.03 23.40 6.79
C SER A 222 -16.45 22.03 7.34
N ASP A 223 -15.86 20.95 6.84
CA ASP A 223 -16.19 19.60 7.28
C ASP A 223 -15.56 19.29 8.64
N TYR A 224 -16.32 18.73 9.60
CA TYR A 224 -15.80 18.35 10.92
C TYR A 224 -14.64 17.34 10.81
N ARG A 225 -14.61 16.56 9.71
CA ARG A 225 -13.53 15.61 9.38
C ARG A 225 -12.19 16.29 9.09
N THR A 226 -12.12 17.62 9.08
CA THR A 226 -10.85 18.36 9.04
C THR A 226 -9.95 18.06 10.23
N PHE A 227 -10.50 17.87 11.42
CA PHE A 227 -9.70 17.47 12.59
C PHE A 227 -9.19 16.02 12.44
N GLU A 228 -10.01 15.10 11.92
CA GLU A 228 -9.57 13.74 11.60
C GLU A 228 -8.43 13.73 10.57
N ARG A 229 -8.49 14.61 9.58
CA ARG A 229 -7.42 14.81 8.60
C ARG A 229 -6.13 15.27 9.29
N LEU A 230 -6.20 16.18 10.26
CA LEU A 230 -5.01 16.61 11.02
C LEU A 230 -4.39 15.45 11.79
N ILE A 231 -5.20 14.67 12.51
CA ILE A 231 -4.72 13.45 13.20
C ILE A 231 -4.09 12.48 12.20
N PHE A 232 -4.71 12.31 11.03
CA PHE A 232 -4.21 11.44 9.98
C PHE A 232 -2.84 11.91 9.43
N ILE A 233 -2.67 13.21 9.19
CA ILE A 233 -1.38 13.80 8.77
C ILE A 233 -0.33 13.65 9.87
N LEU A 234 -0.68 13.89 11.14
CA LEU A 234 0.23 13.66 12.26
C LEU A 234 0.68 12.20 12.31
N HIS A 235 -0.22 11.25 12.05
CA HIS A 235 0.10 9.83 11.96
C HIS A 235 1.06 9.52 10.79
N GLU A 236 0.88 10.18 9.64
CA GLU A 236 1.78 10.08 8.49
C GLU A 236 3.17 10.68 8.78
N TRP A 237 3.26 11.87 9.36
CA TRP A 237 4.54 12.52 9.66
C TRP A 237 5.31 11.89 10.81
N SER A 238 4.59 11.33 11.79
CA SER A 238 5.23 10.68 12.94
C SER A 238 5.78 9.30 12.60
N SER A 239 5.14 8.56 11.68
CA SER A 239 5.47 7.14 11.47
C SER A 239 5.18 6.58 10.07
N ASN A 240 4.80 7.42 9.11
CA ASN A 240 4.26 7.00 7.81
C ASN A 240 3.11 6.00 7.98
N HIS A 241 2.15 6.33 8.85
CA HIS A 241 1.05 5.45 9.25
C HIS A 241 1.50 4.12 9.85
N SER A 242 2.52 4.17 10.70
CA SER A 242 3.19 3.03 11.32
C SER A 242 4.03 2.15 10.37
N GLN A 243 4.30 2.59 9.14
CA GLN A 243 5.13 1.83 8.20
C GLN A 243 6.63 2.10 8.40
N ASN A 244 7.01 3.22 9.02
CA ASN A 244 8.40 3.56 9.29
C ASN A 244 8.63 3.71 10.79
N TRP A 245 9.47 2.83 11.36
CA TRP A 245 9.83 2.88 12.79
C TRP A 245 10.93 3.89 13.10
N PHE A 246 11.76 4.24 12.12
CA PHE A 246 12.87 5.16 12.33
C PHE A 246 12.38 6.60 12.45
N LEU A 247 11.24 6.92 11.85
CA LEU A 247 10.60 8.24 11.94
C LEU A 247 10.11 8.59 13.37
N PRO A 248 9.37 7.73 14.10
CA PRO A 248 9.01 8.03 15.49
C PRO A 248 10.23 8.03 16.41
N PHE A 249 11.22 7.16 16.16
CA PHE A 249 12.50 7.20 16.87
C PHE A 249 13.20 8.57 16.68
N PHE A 250 13.28 9.04 15.44
CA PHE A 250 13.83 10.35 15.11
C PHE A 250 13.13 11.48 15.88
N TRP A 251 11.81 11.50 15.88
CA TRP A 251 11.04 12.53 16.58
C TRP A 251 11.23 12.47 18.10
N ILE A 252 11.27 11.27 18.69
CA ILE A 252 11.54 11.10 20.13
C ILE A 252 12.87 11.75 20.50
N VAL A 253 13.95 11.39 19.78
CA VAL A 253 15.29 11.92 20.07
C VAL A 253 15.34 13.43 19.84
N SER A 254 14.80 13.91 18.71
CA SER A 254 14.83 15.33 18.34
C SER A 254 14.06 16.22 19.32
N LEU A 255 12.84 15.81 19.71
CA LEU A 255 12.04 16.55 20.69
C LEU A 255 12.69 16.52 22.08
N THR A 256 13.37 15.43 22.42
CA THR A 256 14.08 15.33 23.70
C THR A 256 15.28 16.26 23.75
N PHE A 257 16.06 16.39 22.66
CA PHE A 257 17.11 17.42 22.57
C PHE A 257 16.53 18.82 22.77
N GLY A 258 15.45 19.15 22.04
CA GLY A 258 14.79 20.46 22.16
C GLY A 258 14.29 20.74 23.57
N TYR A 259 13.58 19.80 24.20
CA TYR A 259 13.08 19.96 25.56
C TYR A 259 14.22 20.09 26.58
N SER A 260 15.27 19.30 26.44
CA SER A 260 16.43 19.34 27.34
C SER A 260 17.14 20.71 27.31
N LEU A 261 17.18 21.39 26.14
CA LEU A 261 17.70 22.76 26.07
C LEU A 261 16.87 23.75 26.88
N PHE A 262 15.55 23.60 26.92
CA PHE A 262 14.68 24.46 27.72
C PHE A 262 14.67 24.10 29.21
N ALA A 263 14.89 22.82 29.54
CA ALA A 263 14.86 22.30 30.90
C ALA A 263 16.22 22.35 31.63
N CYS A 264 17.33 22.54 30.90
CA CYS A 264 18.66 22.66 31.48
C CYS A 264 18.80 23.95 32.32
N ASP A 265 19.15 23.80 33.59
CA ASP A 265 19.75 24.89 34.37
C ASP A 265 21.20 25.10 33.90
N PHE A 266 21.42 26.09 33.03
CA PHE A 266 22.74 26.44 32.44
C PHE A 266 23.79 26.88 33.48
N THR A 267 23.44 26.96 34.76
CA THR A 267 24.29 27.47 35.83
C THR A 267 25.23 26.42 36.43
N ASN A 268 24.99 25.10 36.24
CA ASN A 268 25.66 24.05 37.02
C ASN A 268 26.49 23.01 36.23
N ASN A 269 26.50 23.01 34.89
CA ASN A 269 27.26 22.02 34.12
C ASN A 269 28.69 22.47 33.78
N SER A 270 29.51 22.43 34.82
CA SER A 270 30.95 22.10 34.84
C SER A 270 31.94 22.90 33.97
N ILE A 271 32.86 23.52 34.68
CA ILE A 271 34.09 24.23 34.26
C ILE A 271 34.94 23.46 33.21
N ASN A 272 34.82 22.13 33.11
CA ASN A 272 35.63 21.32 32.18
C ASN A 272 35.15 21.33 30.72
N ASN A 273 33.84 21.41 30.46
CA ASN A 273 33.32 21.45 29.10
C ASN A 273 33.46 22.85 28.48
N LYS A 274 33.50 23.88 29.34
CA LYS A 274 33.70 25.27 28.95
C LYS A 274 35.05 25.48 28.24
N ILE A 275 36.12 24.85 28.72
CA ILE A 275 37.46 24.97 28.09
C ILE A 275 37.46 24.42 26.66
N ILE A 276 36.82 23.28 26.40
CA ILE A 276 36.76 22.69 25.05
C ILE A 276 35.92 23.55 24.11
N LEU A 277 34.80 24.11 24.60
CA LEU A 277 33.92 24.97 23.84
C LEU A 277 34.55 26.34 23.55
N ASP A 278 35.23 26.95 24.53
CA ASP A 278 35.96 28.22 24.39
C ASP A 278 37.09 28.09 23.34
N LEU A 279 37.76 26.94 23.26
CA LEU A 279 38.76 26.64 22.21
C LEU A 279 38.14 26.54 20.81
N ILE A 280 36.92 26.00 20.68
CA ILE A 280 36.19 25.94 19.41
C ILE A 280 35.71 27.34 19.02
N GLU A 281 35.25 28.13 19.99
CA GLU A 281 34.77 29.50 19.81
C GLU A 281 35.87 30.46 19.33
N LEU A 282 37.12 30.24 19.74
CA LEU A 282 38.27 31.03 19.32
C LEU A 282 38.66 30.80 17.84
N THR A 283 38.18 29.73 17.20
CA THR A 283 38.63 29.30 15.86
C THR A 283 37.65 29.64 14.72
N PHE A 284 36.39 29.94 15.03
CA PHE A 284 35.34 30.25 14.04
C PHE A 284 34.38 31.32 14.58
N ASP A 285 33.75 32.13 13.72
CA ASP A 285 32.56 32.92 14.10
C ASP A 285 31.39 31.95 14.34
N THR A 286 31.41 31.32 15.51
CA THR A 286 30.52 30.23 15.91
C THR A 286 29.06 30.63 15.87
N THR A 287 28.76 31.90 16.15
CA THR A 287 27.39 32.42 16.12
C THR A 287 26.81 32.43 14.70
N GLY A 288 27.59 32.87 13.71
CA GLY A 288 27.22 32.80 12.29
C GLY A 288 27.07 31.36 11.79
N VAL A 289 27.99 30.47 12.16
CA VAL A 289 27.95 29.06 11.74
C VAL A 289 26.74 28.33 12.33
N VAL A 290 26.41 28.57 13.61
CA VAL A 290 25.25 27.96 14.28
C VAL A 290 23.94 28.43 13.68
N THR A 291 23.81 29.73 13.38
CA THR A 291 22.60 30.29 12.75
C THR A 291 22.40 29.74 11.33
N ILE A 292 23.46 29.65 10.52
CA ILE A 292 23.41 29.02 9.20
C ILE A 292 23.02 27.54 9.31
N THR A 293 23.61 26.80 10.27
CA THR A 293 23.29 25.38 10.51
C THR A 293 21.82 25.18 10.87
N PHE A 294 21.26 26.07 11.70
CA PHE A 294 19.84 26.04 12.05
C PHE A 294 18.93 26.27 10.84
N ILE A 295 19.28 27.23 9.97
CA ILE A 295 18.52 27.50 8.72
C ILE A 295 18.58 26.29 7.80
N ILE A 296 19.75 25.68 7.61
CA ILE A 296 19.94 24.47 6.79
C ILE A 296 19.07 23.33 7.33
N ASN A 297 19.06 23.10 8.65
CA ASN A 297 18.20 22.08 9.26
C ASN A 297 16.72 22.34 9.01
N CYS A 298 16.26 23.60 9.08
CA CYS A 298 14.88 23.95 8.76
C CYS A 298 14.51 23.62 7.30
N ILE A 299 15.41 23.93 6.35
CA ILE A 299 15.22 23.61 4.93
C ILE A 299 15.17 22.09 4.72
N ILE A 300 16.09 21.35 5.35
CA ILE A 300 16.14 19.88 5.24
C ILE A 300 14.91 19.23 5.88
N LEU A 301 14.39 19.75 7.00
CA LEU A 301 13.12 19.30 7.59
C LEU A 301 11.94 19.54 6.66
N ALA A 302 11.87 20.71 6.00
CA ALA A 302 10.84 20.98 5.00
C ALA A 302 10.93 20.00 3.83
N TYR A 303 12.14 19.72 3.35
CA TYR A 303 12.38 18.72 2.30
C TYR A 303 12.02 17.30 2.73
N LEU A 304 12.35 16.91 3.97
CA LEU A 304 11.94 15.63 4.55
C LEU A 304 10.41 15.50 4.59
N SER A 305 9.70 16.56 4.98
CA SER A 305 8.23 16.57 5.00
C SER A 305 7.63 16.33 3.61
N TYR A 306 8.26 16.89 2.57
CA TYR A 306 7.89 16.67 1.17
C TYR A 306 8.16 15.21 0.74
N LEU A 307 9.33 14.65 1.07
CA LEU A 307 9.66 13.25 0.74
C LEU A 307 8.75 12.23 1.42
N ILE A 308 8.34 12.49 2.67
CA ILE A 308 7.38 11.62 3.39
C ILE A 308 6.04 11.58 2.63
N LEU A 309 5.59 12.72 2.07
CA LEU A 309 4.37 12.80 1.26
C LEU A 309 4.53 12.09 -0.10
N GLU A 310 5.71 12.18 -0.72
CA GLU A 310 5.98 11.53 -2.02
C GLU A 310 6.30 10.02 -1.88
N LYS A 311 6.56 9.55 -0.65
CA LYS A 311 6.79 8.14 -0.28
C LYS A 311 8.02 7.51 -0.93
N ASP A 312 9.08 8.29 -1.14
CA ASP A 312 10.39 7.78 -1.54
C ASP A 312 11.21 7.39 -0.30
N ASN A 313 11.25 6.09 0.00
CA ASN A 313 11.86 5.58 1.23
C ASN A 313 13.40 5.55 1.20
N VAL A 314 14.04 5.62 0.02
CA VAL A 314 15.49 5.39 -0.10
C VAL A 314 16.29 6.54 0.50
N ILE A 315 15.82 7.78 0.33
CA ILE A 315 16.55 8.99 0.73
C ILE A 315 16.20 9.42 2.17
N ILE A 316 15.09 8.94 2.72
CA ILE A 316 14.61 9.33 4.06
C ILE A 316 15.61 8.97 5.17
N HIS A 317 16.15 7.75 5.17
CA HIS A 317 17.03 7.30 6.26
C HIS A 317 18.34 8.11 6.39
N PRO A 318 19.10 8.36 5.31
CA PRO A 318 20.27 9.24 5.37
C PRO A 318 19.97 10.64 5.89
N ILE A 319 18.85 11.25 5.46
CA ILE A 319 18.43 12.59 5.92
C ILE A 319 18.15 12.59 7.42
N LEU A 320 17.42 11.59 7.92
CA LEU A 320 17.11 11.47 9.35
C LEU A 320 18.38 11.33 10.19
N ILE A 321 19.36 10.53 9.73
CA ILE A 321 20.66 10.38 10.41
C ILE A 321 21.40 11.72 10.46
N TYR A 322 21.49 12.43 9.34
CA TYR A 322 22.11 13.76 9.29
C TYR A 322 21.46 14.73 10.28
N LEU A 323 20.13 14.79 10.31
CA LEU A 323 19.40 15.67 11.22
C LEU A 323 19.64 15.31 12.69
N LEU A 324 19.71 14.02 13.04
CA LEU A 324 20.03 13.60 14.41
C LEU A 324 21.43 14.05 14.85
N VAL A 325 22.43 13.87 13.98
CA VAL A 325 23.80 14.33 14.26
C VAL A 325 23.83 15.84 14.41
N SER A 326 23.16 16.57 13.50
CA SER A 326 23.08 18.03 13.53
C SER A 326 22.41 18.55 14.81
N PHE A 327 21.29 17.94 15.23
CA PHE A 327 20.63 18.29 16.48
C PHE A 327 21.46 17.97 17.72
N TYR A 328 22.20 16.86 17.72
CA TYR A 328 23.16 16.57 18.78
C TYR A 328 24.24 17.65 18.87
N MET A 329 24.83 18.06 17.75
CA MET A 329 25.85 19.11 17.74
C MET A 329 25.31 20.46 18.26
N LEU A 330 24.10 20.85 17.82
CA LEU A 330 23.42 22.04 18.34
C LEU A 330 23.12 21.91 19.83
N TYR A 331 22.66 20.75 20.27
CA TYR A 331 22.40 20.48 21.69
C TYR A 331 23.66 20.66 22.54
N VAL A 332 24.78 20.05 22.13
CA VAL A 332 26.05 20.14 22.86
C VAL A 332 26.58 21.58 22.88
N TYR A 333 26.46 22.30 21.77
CA TYR A 333 26.87 23.71 21.70
C TYR A 333 26.12 24.58 22.72
N PHE A 334 24.80 24.48 22.77
CA PHE A 334 24.00 25.31 23.69
C PHE A 334 24.06 24.83 25.14
N SER A 335 23.99 23.52 25.39
CA SER A 335 23.88 22.95 26.76
C SER A 335 25.21 22.69 27.44
N SER A 336 26.31 22.64 26.69
CA SER A 336 27.61 22.10 27.14
C SER A 336 27.55 20.68 27.72
N ASP A 337 26.49 19.90 27.43
CA ASP A 337 26.29 18.54 27.95
C ASP A 337 26.71 17.49 26.93
N LEU A 338 28.02 17.30 26.77
CA LEU A 338 28.59 16.33 25.83
C LEU A 338 28.26 14.87 26.18
N TYR A 339 27.98 14.57 27.45
CA TYR A 339 27.68 13.23 27.95
C TYR A 339 26.18 12.91 28.01
N LEU A 340 25.31 13.79 27.51
CA LEU A 340 23.86 13.59 27.44
C LEU A 340 23.19 13.36 28.80
N LYS A 341 23.73 13.90 29.90
CA LYS A 341 23.14 13.74 31.23
C LYS A 341 21.75 14.35 31.32
N SER A 342 21.56 15.57 30.83
CA SER A 342 20.26 16.25 30.84
C SER A 342 19.30 15.64 29.82
N PHE A 343 19.82 15.26 28.65
CA PHE A 343 19.07 14.51 27.65
C PHE A 343 18.51 13.19 28.21
N ALA A 344 19.34 12.39 28.89
CA ALA A 344 18.93 11.11 29.45
C ALA A 344 17.85 11.26 30.53
N ASN A 345 17.97 12.29 31.38
CA ASN A 345 16.95 12.62 32.38
C ASN A 345 15.60 13.00 31.73
N SER A 346 15.65 13.72 30.61
CA SER A 346 14.46 14.14 29.86
C SER A 346 13.83 13.03 29.04
N LEU A 347 14.63 12.10 28.50
CA LEU A 347 14.18 11.03 27.61
C LEU A 347 13.20 10.08 28.30
N ASN A 348 13.33 9.87 29.61
CA ASN A 348 12.42 9.01 30.35
C ASN A 348 11.11 9.77 30.66
N PRO A 349 10.01 9.49 29.93
CA PRO A 349 8.79 10.26 30.13
C PRO A 349 8.06 9.86 31.42
N PHE A 350 8.45 8.75 32.07
CA PHE A 350 7.78 8.12 33.21
C PHE A 350 8.55 8.22 34.54
N SER A 351 9.80 8.68 34.56
CA SER A 351 10.60 8.82 35.81
C SER A 351 10.08 9.92 36.77
N LEU A 352 9.25 10.85 36.30
CA LEU A 352 8.89 12.09 37.00
C LEU A 352 7.43 12.11 37.50
N MET A 353 6.99 11.08 38.23
CA MET A 353 5.74 11.16 39.01
C MET A 353 5.86 10.51 40.40
N THR A 354 7.01 10.66 41.07
CA THR A 354 7.17 10.17 42.45
C THR A 354 6.94 11.23 43.54
N GLY A 355 6.55 12.47 43.21
CA GLY A 355 5.89 13.34 44.20
C GLY A 355 6.08 14.85 44.02
N SER A 356 4.97 15.59 44.01
CA SER A 356 4.86 17.03 44.29
C SER A 356 5.56 18.07 43.39
N GLU A 357 6.33 17.68 42.37
CA GLU A 357 6.98 18.64 41.47
C GLU A 357 5.98 19.37 40.55
N LYS A 358 6.15 20.70 40.38
CA LYS A 358 5.30 21.52 39.52
C LYS A 358 5.58 21.21 38.05
N ILE A 359 4.55 20.79 37.30
CA ILE A 359 4.64 20.57 35.86
C ILE A 359 4.31 21.86 35.12
N THR A 360 5.20 22.32 34.24
CA THR A 360 4.93 23.43 33.31
C THR A 360 4.06 22.97 32.14
N ILE A 361 3.31 23.90 31.52
CA ILE A 361 2.50 23.60 30.32
C ILE A 361 3.37 22.97 29.21
N LEU A 362 4.60 23.49 29.02
CA LEU A 362 5.56 22.94 28.06
C LEU A 362 5.94 21.49 28.40
N GLY A 363 6.22 21.19 29.67
CA GLY A 363 6.52 19.84 30.14
C GLY A 363 5.35 18.87 29.95
N LEU A 364 4.12 19.32 30.17
CA LEU A 364 2.93 18.50 29.92
C LEU A 364 2.78 18.16 28.43
N CYS A 365 2.91 19.17 27.55
CA CYS A 365 2.84 18.97 26.10
C CYS A 365 3.93 18.00 25.59
N TYR A 366 5.17 18.16 26.08
CA TYR A 366 6.28 17.26 25.75
C TYR A 366 5.98 15.80 26.14
N LYS A 367 5.52 15.57 27.39
CA LYS A 367 5.18 14.22 27.86
C LYS A 367 4.06 13.57 27.03
N ILE A 368 3.02 14.31 26.66
CA ILE A 368 1.94 13.82 25.80
C ILE A 368 2.49 13.44 24.41
N ALA A 369 3.34 14.29 23.83
CA ALA A 369 3.94 14.03 22.52
C ALA A 369 4.85 12.79 22.53
N ILE A 370 5.72 12.64 23.54
CA ILE A 370 6.59 11.47 23.67
C ILE A 370 5.79 10.19 23.91
N ALA A 371 4.76 10.23 24.76
CA ALA A 371 3.90 9.06 24.98
C ALA A 371 3.23 8.59 23.67
N TYR A 372 2.70 9.53 22.87
CA TYR A 372 2.18 9.23 21.54
C TYR A 372 3.25 8.64 20.61
N LEU A 373 4.44 9.23 20.56
CA LEU A 373 5.51 8.76 19.67
C LEU A 373 6.07 7.40 20.08
N ILE A 374 6.15 7.09 21.38
CA ILE A 374 6.54 5.76 21.87
C ILE A 374 5.51 4.71 21.43
N TYR A 375 4.22 5.02 21.56
CA TYR A 375 3.17 4.16 21.04
C TYR A 375 3.35 3.92 19.53
N GLN A 376 3.60 4.97 18.75
CA GLN A 376 3.86 4.85 17.33
C GLN A 376 5.11 4.01 17.02
N LEU A 377 6.20 4.19 17.75
CA LEU A 377 7.42 3.40 17.60
C LEU A 377 7.14 1.91 17.80
N ILE A 378 6.42 1.55 18.87
CA ILE A 378 6.07 0.16 19.18
C ILE A 378 5.21 -0.45 18.05
N VAL A 379 4.19 0.28 17.59
CA VAL A 379 3.31 -0.20 16.51
C VAL A 379 4.11 -0.36 15.21
N SER A 380 4.97 0.61 14.86
CA SER A 380 5.79 0.55 13.65
C SER A 380 6.79 -0.60 13.67
N ILE A 381 7.44 -0.85 14.82
CA ILE A 381 8.34 -1.99 14.96
C ILE A 381 7.55 -3.28 14.78
N ARG A 382 6.40 -3.41 15.45
CA ARG A 382 5.56 -4.61 15.34
C ARG A 382 5.10 -4.85 13.91
N GLN A 383 4.72 -3.83 13.15
CA GLN A 383 4.32 -4.00 11.76
C GLN A 383 5.48 -4.46 10.85
N ASN A 384 6.70 -3.99 11.12
CA ASN A 384 7.88 -4.30 10.30
C ASN A 384 8.58 -5.62 10.68
N THR A 385 8.53 -6.04 11.95
CA THR A 385 9.27 -7.22 12.44
C THR A 385 8.40 -8.44 12.70
N ARG A 386 7.06 -8.31 12.67
CA ARG A 386 6.16 -9.44 12.92
C ARG A 386 6.30 -10.46 11.79
N ARG A 387 7.08 -11.49 12.08
CA ARG A 387 7.10 -12.78 11.41
C ARG A 387 6.31 -13.71 12.33
N LYS A 388 5.21 -14.28 11.86
CA LYS A 388 4.52 -15.36 12.56
C LYS A 388 4.84 -16.67 11.87
#